data_AF-A0A7Y3XPQ2-F1
#
_entry.id   AF-A0A7Y3XPQ2-F1
#
_cell.length_a   1.000
_cell.length_b   1.000
_cell.length_c   1.000
_cell.angle_alpha   90.00
_cell.angle_beta   90.00
_cell.angle_gamma   90.00
#
_symmetry.space_group_name_H-M   'P 1'
#
loop_
_entity.id
_entity.type
_entity.pdbx_description
1 polymer ?
#
loop_
_entity_poly.entity_id
_entity_poly.type
_entity_poly.pdbx_seq_one_letter_code
_entity_poly.pdbx_strand_id
1 'polypeptide(L)'
;MRQALPLALAALLLGGCASHKPEDFNGTWINQDAITAAVKGGSLRQALNEHGPVFEWKLDVASQQASYSNGFEAADGQLSANDKQWQASFEGGQTEQLSLDGDALLAVDQRGAKQTFVRAKAPAAANAPLGSSFEKALYQAYLGGDWKIVEGQGKGANVRFSDTGSVTGLPGPDRFALCLAGDCATMGGSNDSLWLERNQRGAPFIIKRDGDKLEIFQAVNRAQPDDMPELAAGKRQWVLERS
;
A
#
# COMPACT_ATOMS: atom_id res chain seq x y z
N MET A 1 -75.30 -29.33 -2.42
CA MET A 1 -74.51 -28.84 -3.57
C MET A 1 -73.62 -27.68 -3.09
N ARG A 2 -72.30 -27.82 -3.29
CA ARG A 2 -71.28 -26.77 -3.56
C ARG A 2 -71.20 -25.60 -2.55
N GLN A 3 -70.30 -25.68 -1.57
CA GLN A 3 -68.92 -25.14 -1.58
C GLN A 3 -68.80 -23.62 -1.76
N ALA A 4 -68.38 -22.92 -0.69
CA ALA A 4 -67.46 -21.77 -0.76
C ALA A 4 -66.85 -21.51 0.64
N LEU A 5 -65.66 -22.06 0.88
CA LEU A 5 -64.76 -21.71 1.99
C LEU A 5 -63.99 -20.42 1.64
N PRO A 6 -63.44 -19.69 2.64
CA PRO A 6 -63.12 -18.27 2.59
C PRO A 6 -61.78 -17.96 1.88
N LEU A 7 -61.81 -16.97 0.98
CA LEU A 7 -60.63 -16.30 0.42
C LEU A 7 -60.13 -15.23 1.40
N ALA A 8 -59.43 -15.65 2.45
CA ALA A 8 -58.73 -14.73 3.35
C ALA A 8 -57.53 -15.41 3.99
N LEU A 9 -56.48 -15.74 3.22
CA LEU A 9 -55.13 -16.01 3.75
C LEU A 9 -54.07 -16.15 2.63
N ALA A 10 -53.80 -15.11 1.84
CA ALA A 10 -52.70 -15.16 0.87
C ALA A 10 -52.05 -13.80 0.52
N ALA A 11 -52.09 -12.82 1.44
CA ALA A 11 -51.52 -11.48 1.19
C ALA A 11 -50.38 -11.09 2.16
N LEU A 12 -49.76 -12.05 2.86
CA LEU A 12 -48.69 -11.78 3.84
C LEU A 12 -47.30 -12.35 3.46
N LEU A 13 -47.10 -12.81 2.23
CA LEU A 13 -45.81 -13.42 1.80
C LEU A 13 -45.03 -12.62 0.75
N LEU A 14 -45.26 -11.29 0.64
CA LEU A 14 -44.46 -10.42 -0.23
C LEU A 14 -43.59 -9.40 0.53
N GLY A 15 -43.47 -9.54 1.85
CA GLY A 15 -42.55 -8.75 2.69
C GLY A 15 -41.15 -9.36 2.77
N GLY A 16 -40.62 -9.88 1.67
CA GLY A 16 -39.23 -10.31 1.56
C GLY A 16 -38.37 -9.17 0.99
N CYS A 17 -38.38 -8.00 1.64
CA CYS A 17 -37.35 -7.00 1.36
C CYS A 17 -36.02 -7.68 1.67
N ALA A 18 -35.25 -7.99 0.63
CA ALA A 18 -33.88 -8.41 0.76
C ALA A 18 -33.19 -7.39 1.67
N SER A 19 -32.97 -7.78 2.92
CA SER A 19 -32.19 -7.02 3.90
C SER A 19 -30.73 -7.09 3.44
N HIS A 20 -30.41 -6.43 2.32
CA HIS A 20 -29.04 -6.06 2.04
C HIS A 20 -28.68 -5.08 3.14
N LYS A 21 -27.88 -5.55 4.10
CA LYS A 21 -27.17 -4.67 5.00
C LYS A 21 -26.48 -3.61 4.12
N PRO A 22 -26.56 -2.30 4.46
CA PRO A 22 -25.84 -1.29 3.70
C PRO A 22 -24.39 -1.74 3.55
N GLU A 23 -23.91 -1.77 2.30
CA GLU A 23 -22.51 -2.04 2.00
C GLU A 23 -21.64 -1.02 2.75
N ASP A 24 -20.73 -1.51 3.60
CA ASP A 24 -19.92 -0.65 4.46
C ASP A 24 -18.61 -0.29 3.77
N PHE A 25 -18.61 0.83 3.07
CA PHE A 25 -17.42 1.37 2.38
C PHE A 25 -16.43 2.04 3.33
N ASN A 26 -16.84 2.40 4.56
CA ASN A 26 -16.04 3.24 5.45
C ASN A 26 -14.70 2.60 5.80
N GLY A 27 -13.67 3.40 6.00
CA GLY A 27 -12.38 2.98 6.53
C GLY A 27 -11.26 2.97 5.49
N THR A 28 -10.16 2.31 5.86
CA THR A 28 -8.94 2.27 5.06
C THR A 28 -8.82 0.96 4.31
N TRP A 29 -8.51 1.04 3.02
CA TRP A 29 -8.34 -0.09 2.12
C TRP A 29 -6.96 -0.03 1.47
N ILE A 30 -6.23 -1.14 1.46
CA ILE A 30 -4.84 -1.22 0.99
C ILE A 30 -4.72 -2.18 -0.19
N ASN A 31 -3.82 -1.88 -1.11
CA ASN A 31 -3.52 -2.69 -2.28
C ASN A 31 -2.64 -3.90 -1.88
N GLN A 32 -3.28 -4.96 -1.39
CA GLN A 32 -2.60 -6.17 -0.94
C GLN A 32 -1.92 -6.93 -2.08
N ASP A 33 -2.40 -6.77 -3.32
CA ASP A 33 -1.81 -7.40 -4.50
C ASP A 33 -0.41 -6.82 -4.77
N ALA A 34 -0.25 -5.49 -4.69
CA ALA A 34 1.05 -4.83 -4.80
C ALA A 34 2.05 -5.32 -3.74
N ILE A 35 1.60 -5.47 -2.49
CA ILE A 35 2.43 -6.01 -1.40
C ILE A 35 2.81 -7.47 -1.68
N THR A 36 1.85 -8.28 -2.10
CA THR A 36 2.08 -9.70 -2.41
C THR A 36 3.06 -9.87 -3.55
N ALA A 37 2.93 -9.06 -4.61
CA ALA A 37 3.84 -9.04 -5.74
C ALA A 37 5.26 -8.64 -5.31
N ALA A 38 5.41 -7.60 -4.49
CA ALA A 38 6.71 -7.20 -3.95
C ALA A 38 7.37 -8.29 -3.11
N VAL A 39 6.59 -9.04 -2.32
CA VAL A 39 7.11 -10.12 -1.46
C VAL A 39 7.45 -11.39 -2.23
N LYS A 40 6.74 -11.70 -3.32
CA LYS A 40 6.94 -12.92 -4.12
C LYS A 40 8.34 -13.04 -4.73
N GLY A 41 9.07 -11.93 -4.83
CA GLY A 41 10.44 -11.85 -5.34
C GLY A 41 10.52 -11.03 -6.62
N GLY A 42 11.67 -10.43 -6.87
CA GLY A 42 11.86 -9.45 -7.94
C GLY A 42 12.02 -8.02 -7.41
N SER A 43 11.87 -7.04 -8.29
CA SER A 43 12.00 -5.62 -7.94
C SER A 43 10.72 -5.13 -7.24
N LEU A 44 10.87 -4.57 -6.04
CA LEU A 44 9.82 -3.80 -5.35
C LEU A 44 9.25 -2.73 -6.28
N ARG A 45 10.12 -1.97 -6.95
CA ARG A 45 9.73 -0.89 -7.85
C ARG A 45 8.84 -1.39 -8.98
N GLN A 46 9.21 -2.51 -9.60
CA GLN A 46 8.43 -3.13 -10.66
C GLN A 46 7.05 -3.57 -10.14
N ALA A 47 7.00 -4.26 -9.00
CA ALA A 47 5.74 -4.71 -8.40
C ALA A 47 4.79 -3.52 -8.11
N LEU A 48 5.31 -2.43 -7.55
CA LEU A 48 4.52 -1.23 -7.28
C LEU A 48 4.04 -0.54 -8.57
N ASN A 49 4.85 -0.53 -9.63
CA ASN A 49 4.44 0.00 -10.94
C ASN A 49 3.33 -0.82 -11.60
N GLU A 50 3.43 -2.15 -11.57
CA GLU A 50 2.50 -3.05 -12.24
C GLU A 50 1.14 -3.14 -11.53
N HIS A 51 1.14 -2.95 -10.21
CA HIS A 51 -0.07 -3.07 -9.38
C HIS A 51 -0.64 -1.73 -8.90
N GLY A 52 0.04 -0.61 -9.18
CA GLY A 52 -0.43 0.75 -8.90
C GLY A 52 -1.49 1.25 -9.91
N PRO A 53 -1.80 2.56 -9.92
CA PRO A 53 -1.10 3.63 -9.20
C PRO A 53 -1.56 3.83 -7.75
N VAL A 54 -2.80 3.47 -7.40
CA VAL A 54 -3.30 3.70 -6.03
C VAL A 54 -2.88 2.56 -5.11
N PHE A 55 -2.37 2.90 -3.92
CA PHE A 55 -1.94 1.93 -2.91
C PHE A 55 -2.81 1.93 -1.66
N GLU A 56 -3.42 3.07 -1.32
CA GLU A 56 -4.33 3.19 -0.18
C GLU A 56 -5.53 4.06 -0.53
N TRP A 57 -6.72 3.62 -0.12
CA TRP A 57 -7.94 4.41 -0.06
C TRP A 57 -8.34 4.65 1.39
N LYS A 58 -8.89 5.84 1.67
CA LYS A 58 -9.63 6.16 2.89
C LYS A 58 -11.00 6.70 2.51
N LEU A 59 -12.05 6.00 2.93
CA LEU A 59 -13.42 6.33 2.59
C LEU A 59 -14.20 6.67 3.88
N ASP A 60 -14.94 7.76 3.85
CA ASP A 60 -15.89 8.16 4.89
C ASP A 60 -17.22 8.52 4.24
N VAL A 61 -18.18 7.61 4.38
CA VAL A 61 -19.52 7.75 3.79
C VAL A 61 -20.32 8.84 4.51
N ALA A 62 -20.11 9.03 5.82
CA ALA A 62 -20.87 9.99 6.61
C ALA A 62 -20.47 11.43 6.26
N SER A 63 -19.18 11.67 6.02
CA SER A 63 -18.67 12.96 5.56
C SER A 63 -18.63 13.11 4.04
N GLN A 64 -19.05 12.09 3.28
CA GLN A 64 -18.93 12.04 1.83
C GLN A 64 -17.50 12.25 1.33
N GLN A 65 -16.50 11.74 2.05
CA GLN A 65 -15.09 11.93 1.71
C GLN A 65 -14.48 10.65 1.11
N ALA A 66 -13.68 10.83 0.07
CA ALA A 66 -12.80 9.80 -0.46
C ALA A 66 -11.40 10.37 -0.65
N SER A 67 -10.40 9.73 -0.06
CA SER A 67 -9.00 10.11 -0.22
C SER A 67 -8.18 8.91 -0.68
N TYR A 68 -7.14 9.14 -1.48
CA TYR A 68 -6.21 8.07 -1.86
C TYR A 68 -4.74 8.50 -1.73
N SER A 69 -3.84 7.52 -1.62
CA SER A 69 -2.40 7.72 -1.79
C SER A 69 -1.81 6.74 -2.80
N ASN A 70 -0.84 7.24 -3.59
CA ASN A 70 -0.04 6.47 -4.55
C ASN A 70 1.42 6.28 -4.08
N GLY A 71 1.71 6.54 -2.80
CA GLY A 71 3.06 6.43 -2.23
C GLY A 71 3.99 7.62 -2.51
N PHE A 72 3.54 8.62 -3.27
CA PHE A 72 4.21 9.91 -3.44
C PHE A 72 3.25 11.08 -3.15
N GLU A 73 2.08 11.02 -3.78
CA GLU A 73 0.99 11.98 -3.62
C GLU A 73 -0.13 11.41 -2.76
N ALA A 74 -0.89 12.33 -2.19
CA ALA A 74 -2.14 12.10 -1.52
C ALA A 74 -3.15 13.10 -2.10
N ALA A 75 -4.36 12.62 -2.37
CA ALA A 75 -5.44 13.47 -2.85
C ALA A 75 -6.70 13.25 -2.01
N ASP A 76 -7.37 14.36 -1.70
CA ASP A 76 -8.69 14.38 -1.10
C ASP A 76 -9.73 14.65 -2.19
N GLY A 77 -10.87 13.99 -2.08
CA GLY A 77 -11.98 14.07 -3.01
C GLY A 77 -13.32 13.85 -2.34
N GLN A 78 -14.37 13.87 -3.15
CA GLN A 78 -15.75 13.72 -2.73
C GLN A 78 -16.28 12.34 -3.12
N LEU A 79 -17.07 11.76 -2.24
CA LEU A 79 -17.71 10.46 -2.37
C LEU A 79 -19.22 10.65 -2.56
N SER A 80 -19.75 10.27 -3.71
CA SER A 80 -21.18 10.36 -4.04
C SER A 80 -21.77 9.01 -4.40
N ALA A 81 -23.04 8.77 -4.06
CA ALA A 81 -23.74 7.56 -4.47
C ALA A 81 -24.52 7.79 -5.77
N ASN A 82 -24.35 6.91 -6.76
CA ASN A 82 -25.06 6.93 -8.04
C ASN A 82 -25.73 5.57 -8.24
N ASP A 83 -27.07 5.48 -8.20
CA ASP A 83 -27.91 4.33 -8.62
C ASP A 83 -27.27 2.91 -8.55
N LYS A 84 -26.60 2.57 -7.43
CA LYS A 84 -25.89 1.31 -7.04
C LYS A 84 -24.34 1.30 -7.07
N GLN A 85 -23.69 2.39 -7.43
CA GLN A 85 -22.22 2.50 -7.41
C GLN A 85 -21.82 3.76 -6.64
N TRP A 86 -20.77 3.66 -5.84
CA TRP A 86 -20.16 4.83 -5.25
C TRP A 86 -19.17 5.42 -6.25
N GLN A 87 -19.09 6.73 -6.32
CA GLN A 87 -18.14 7.43 -7.16
C GLN A 87 -17.28 8.34 -6.29
N ALA A 88 -15.97 8.16 -6.36
CA ALA A 88 -15.00 9.13 -5.88
C ALA A 88 -14.72 10.14 -7.00
N SER A 89 -14.70 11.42 -6.68
CA SER A 89 -14.37 12.51 -7.62
C SER A 89 -13.32 13.43 -7.02
N PHE A 90 -12.31 13.78 -7.81
CA PHE A 90 -11.15 14.56 -7.40
C PHE A 90 -11.02 15.84 -8.22
N GLU A 91 -10.19 16.77 -7.72
CA GLU A 91 -9.81 17.95 -8.48
C GLU A 91 -9.18 17.54 -9.83
N GLY A 92 -9.43 18.35 -10.88
CA GLY A 92 -9.01 18.02 -12.24
C GLY A 92 -9.95 17.07 -12.99
N GLY A 93 -11.07 16.67 -12.38
CA GLY A 93 -12.12 15.89 -13.04
C GLY A 93 -11.86 14.38 -13.10
N GLN A 94 -10.83 13.89 -12.40
CA GLN A 94 -10.63 12.45 -12.19
C GLN A 94 -11.80 11.89 -11.38
N THR A 95 -12.31 10.74 -11.81
CA THR A 95 -13.36 10.00 -11.10
C THR A 95 -13.05 8.52 -11.10
N GLU A 96 -13.44 7.85 -10.02
CA GLU A 96 -13.29 6.40 -9.88
C GLU A 96 -14.60 5.79 -9.39
N GLN A 97 -15.02 4.70 -10.03
CA GLN A 97 -16.18 3.94 -9.61
C GLN A 97 -15.75 2.92 -8.56
N LEU A 98 -16.43 2.94 -7.43
CA LEU A 98 -16.19 2.12 -6.26
C LEU A 98 -17.36 1.15 -6.03
N SER A 99 -17.02 -0.10 -5.81
CA SER A 99 -17.98 -1.17 -5.48
C SER A 99 -17.35 -2.15 -4.51
N LEU A 100 -18.17 -2.90 -3.76
CA LEU A 100 -17.68 -4.02 -2.97
C LEU A 100 -17.85 -5.34 -3.74
N ASP A 101 -16.82 -6.17 -3.73
CA ASP A 101 -16.86 -7.57 -4.14
C ASP A 101 -16.53 -8.43 -2.90
N GLY A 102 -17.58 -8.84 -2.18
CA GLY A 102 -17.45 -9.47 -0.87
C GLY A 102 -16.79 -8.53 0.14
N ASP A 103 -15.61 -8.93 0.63
CA ASP A 103 -14.80 -8.18 1.60
C ASP A 103 -13.74 -7.28 0.94
N ALA A 104 -13.75 -7.17 -0.38
CA ALA A 104 -12.81 -6.36 -1.15
C ALA A 104 -13.47 -5.11 -1.72
N LEU A 105 -12.72 -4.02 -1.75
CA LEU A 105 -13.08 -2.82 -2.50
C LEU A 105 -12.53 -2.94 -3.92
N LEU A 106 -13.40 -2.82 -4.91
CA LEU A 106 -13.04 -2.72 -6.31
C LEU A 106 -13.13 -1.25 -6.73
N ALA A 107 -12.01 -0.70 -7.21
CA ALA A 107 -11.95 0.61 -7.85
C ALA A 107 -11.76 0.44 -9.37
N VAL A 108 -12.50 1.23 -10.14
CA VAL A 108 -12.41 1.27 -11.60
C VAL A 108 -12.19 2.71 -12.05
N ASP A 109 -11.06 2.97 -12.70
CA ASP A 109 -10.72 4.30 -13.22
C ASP A 109 -11.57 4.66 -14.46
N GLN A 110 -11.49 5.92 -14.89
CA GLN A 110 -12.21 6.41 -16.08
C GLN A 110 -11.87 5.67 -17.38
N ARG A 111 -10.73 4.99 -17.43
CA ARG A 111 -10.26 4.21 -18.58
C ARG A 111 -10.67 2.73 -18.47
N GLY A 112 -11.31 2.34 -17.38
CA GLY A 112 -11.75 0.97 -17.12
C GLY A 112 -10.68 0.08 -16.48
N ALA A 113 -9.54 0.62 -16.06
CA ALA A 113 -8.53 -0.12 -15.32
C ALA A 113 -9.06 -0.44 -13.92
N LYS A 114 -8.82 -1.68 -13.46
CA LYS A 114 -9.37 -2.19 -12.20
C LYS A 114 -8.27 -2.40 -11.19
N GLN A 115 -8.51 -2.00 -9.95
CA GLN A 115 -7.67 -2.34 -8.80
C GLN A 115 -8.54 -2.86 -7.66
N THR A 116 -8.02 -3.88 -6.96
CA THR A 116 -8.69 -4.49 -5.81
C THR A 116 -7.93 -4.15 -4.54
N PHE A 117 -8.68 -3.84 -3.48
CA PHE A 117 -8.13 -3.46 -2.18
C PHE A 117 -8.79 -4.29 -1.09
N VAL A 118 -8.01 -4.59 -0.06
CA VAL A 118 -8.51 -5.25 1.14
C VAL A 118 -8.58 -4.25 2.28
N ARG A 119 -9.54 -4.42 3.18
CA ARG A 119 -9.62 -3.58 4.37
C ARG A 119 -8.36 -3.72 5.23
N ALA A 120 -7.79 -2.60 5.66
CA ALA A 120 -6.64 -2.60 6.55
C ALA A 120 -7.00 -3.29 7.88
N LYS A 121 -6.23 -4.32 8.26
CA LYS A 121 -6.50 -5.14 9.46
C LYS A 121 -6.40 -4.36 10.77
N ALA A 122 -5.49 -3.40 10.82
CA ALA A 122 -5.33 -2.49 11.94
C ALA A 122 -5.69 -1.09 11.44
N PRO A 123 -6.80 -0.50 11.91
CA PRO A 123 -7.12 0.88 11.55
C PRO A 123 -5.99 1.78 12.05
N ALA A 124 -5.46 2.61 11.17
CA ALA A 124 -4.50 3.62 11.58
C ALA A 124 -5.16 4.59 12.57
N ALA A 125 -4.34 5.26 13.39
CA ALA A 125 -4.84 6.33 14.25
C ALA A 125 -5.60 7.36 13.39
N ALA A 126 -6.63 8.00 13.95
CA ALA A 126 -7.49 8.91 13.19
C ALA A 126 -6.71 10.03 12.47
N ASN A 127 -5.58 10.45 13.04
CA ASN A 127 -4.65 11.46 12.53
C ASN A 127 -3.42 10.88 11.81
N ALA A 128 -3.39 9.58 11.52
CA ALA A 128 -2.29 8.99 10.78
C ALA A 128 -2.26 9.56 9.34
N PRO A 129 -1.06 9.82 8.79
CA PRO A 129 -0.93 10.24 7.40
C PRO A 129 -1.59 9.25 6.44
N LEU A 130 -2.22 9.76 5.39
CA LEU A 130 -2.73 8.94 4.30
C LEU A 130 -1.57 8.17 3.64
N GLY A 131 -1.77 6.90 3.32
CA GLY A 131 -0.75 5.98 2.81
C GLY A 131 -0.04 5.18 3.92
N SER A 132 -0.15 5.58 5.18
CA SER A 132 0.61 4.96 6.28
C SER A 132 0.17 3.53 6.61
N SER A 133 -1.07 3.12 6.28
CA SER A 133 -1.50 1.73 6.51
C SER A 133 -0.90 0.80 5.47
N PHE A 134 -0.86 1.24 4.20
CA PHE A 134 -0.15 0.53 3.14
C PHE A 134 1.35 0.43 3.44
N GLU A 135 1.99 1.55 3.82
CA GLU A 135 3.42 1.56 4.19
C GLU A 135 3.73 0.55 5.30
N LYS A 136 2.97 0.57 6.40
CA LYS A 136 3.17 -0.38 7.50
C LYS A 136 3.02 -1.82 7.04
N ALA A 137 1.97 -2.12 6.28
CA ALA A 137 1.72 -3.45 5.77
C ALA A 137 2.85 -3.92 4.83
N LEU A 138 3.33 -3.04 3.94
CA LEU A 138 4.46 -3.30 3.06
C LEU A 138 5.75 -3.50 3.85
N TYR A 139 6.05 -2.64 4.82
CA TYR A 139 7.28 -2.72 5.62
C TYR A 139 7.31 -4.01 6.41
N GLN A 140 6.21 -4.37 7.06
CA GLN A 140 6.07 -5.63 7.78
C GLN A 140 6.28 -6.84 6.88
N ALA A 141 5.70 -6.83 5.67
CA ALA A 141 5.76 -7.97 4.76
C ALA A 141 7.11 -8.08 4.03
N TYR A 142 7.72 -6.95 3.64
CA TYR A 142 8.90 -6.91 2.79
C TYR A 142 10.21 -7.00 3.59
N LEU A 143 10.37 -6.18 4.63
CA LEU A 143 11.58 -6.15 5.49
C LEU A 143 11.32 -6.58 6.93
N GLY A 144 10.06 -6.59 7.39
CA GLY A 144 9.73 -6.75 8.80
C GLY A 144 10.25 -8.06 9.40
N GLY A 145 10.60 -8.01 10.68
CA GLY A 145 11.09 -9.17 11.44
C GLY A 145 12.60 -9.15 11.67
N ASP A 146 13.14 -10.31 12.03
CA ASP A 146 14.52 -10.48 12.45
C ASP A 146 15.42 -10.93 11.30
N TRP A 147 16.60 -10.32 11.25
CA TRP A 147 17.65 -10.60 10.29
C TRP A 147 18.98 -10.71 11.02
N LYS A 148 19.92 -11.42 10.42
CA LYS A 148 21.29 -11.53 10.91
C LYS A 148 22.25 -10.93 9.89
N ILE A 149 23.17 -10.10 10.34
CA ILE A 149 24.24 -9.58 9.47
C ILE A 149 25.24 -10.71 9.21
N VAL A 150 25.28 -11.22 7.99
CA VAL A 150 26.25 -12.26 7.58
C VAL A 150 27.51 -11.66 6.95
N GLU A 151 27.41 -10.44 6.44
CA GLU A 151 28.51 -9.67 5.86
C GLU A 151 28.34 -8.17 6.12
N GLY A 152 29.45 -7.45 6.30
CA GLY A 152 29.46 -6.01 6.59
C GLY A 152 29.75 -5.64 8.04
N GLN A 153 29.64 -4.35 8.36
CA GLN A 153 29.81 -3.85 9.72
C GLN A 153 28.78 -4.48 10.64
N GLY A 154 29.21 -4.93 11.83
CA GLY A 154 28.32 -5.57 12.80
C GLY A 154 27.99 -7.03 12.50
N LYS A 155 28.77 -7.70 11.63
CA LYS A 155 28.63 -9.13 11.33
C LYS A 155 28.38 -9.96 12.60
N GLY A 156 27.35 -10.80 12.56
CA GLY A 156 26.88 -11.62 13.65
C GLY A 156 25.76 -11.00 14.49
N ALA A 157 25.52 -9.69 14.39
CA ALA A 157 24.44 -9.01 15.10
C ALA A 157 23.06 -9.32 14.48
N ASN A 158 22.04 -9.28 15.33
CA ASN A 158 20.64 -9.31 14.92
C ASN A 158 20.16 -7.91 14.57
N VAL A 159 19.46 -7.78 13.46
CA VAL A 159 18.84 -6.56 12.96
C VAL A 159 17.33 -6.79 12.95
N ARG A 160 16.56 -5.82 13.43
CA ARG A 160 15.11 -5.86 13.34
C ARG A 160 14.59 -4.63 12.63
N PHE A 161 13.89 -4.85 11.52
CA PHE A 161 13.08 -3.83 10.85
C PHE A 161 11.64 -3.92 11.38
N SER A 162 11.07 -2.80 11.77
CA SER A 162 9.66 -2.72 12.19
C SER A 162 8.77 -2.21 11.05
N ASP A 163 7.47 -2.46 11.19
CA ASP A 163 6.43 -1.89 10.33
C ASP A 163 6.35 -0.35 10.41
N THR A 164 6.87 0.27 11.46
CA THR A 164 6.88 1.74 11.62
C THR A 164 8.06 2.46 10.95
N GLY A 165 8.94 1.73 10.26
CA GLY A 165 10.15 2.28 9.66
C GLY A 165 11.30 2.48 10.65
N SER A 166 11.27 1.83 11.83
CA SER A 166 12.43 1.78 12.72
C SER A 166 13.31 0.58 12.42
N VAL A 167 14.62 0.75 12.56
CA VAL A 167 15.59 -0.34 12.45
C VAL A 167 16.46 -0.37 13.69
N THR A 168 16.66 -1.56 14.26
CA THR A 168 17.54 -1.77 15.41
C THR A 168 18.61 -2.79 15.07
N GLY A 169 19.78 -2.69 15.70
CA GLY A 169 20.90 -3.63 15.51
C GLY A 169 21.74 -3.42 14.25
N LEU A 170 21.22 -2.71 13.23
CA LEU A 170 22.02 -2.29 12.08
C LEU A 170 22.98 -1.15 12.52
N PRO A 171 24.31 -1.28 12.32
CA PRO A 171 25.24 -0.24 12.75
C PRO A 171 25.05 1.07 11.98
N GLY A 172 24.61 2.12 12.66
CA GLY A 172 24.60 3.49 12.12
C GLY A 172 23.20 4.07 11.94
N PRO A 173 22.24 3.40 11.30
CA PRO A 173 20.85 3.87 11.21
C PRO A 173 20.01 3.55 12.46
N ASP A 174 18.89 4.25 12.63
CA ASP A 174 17.78 3.90 13.53
C ASP A 174 16.41 3.95 12.82
N ARG A 175 16.37 4.49 11.61
CA ARG A 175 15.19 4.59 10.75
C ARG A 175 15.47 4.10 9.33
N PHE A 176 14.43 3.62 8.67
CA PHE A 176 14.45 3.27 7.26
C PHE A 176 13.14 3.68 6.56
N ALA A 177 13.20 3.87 5.25
CA ALA A 177 12.01 4.01 4.41
C ALA A 177 12.25 3.37 3.03
N LEU A 178 11.33 2.51 2.59
CA LEU A 178 11.34 2.01 1.21
C LEU A 178 10.86 3.10 0.26
N CYS A 179 11.53 3.25 -0.88
CA CYS A 179 11.04 4.13 -1.92
C CYS A 179 9.84 3.52 -2.65
N LEU A 180 8.68 4.18 -2.59
CA LEU A 180 7.45 3.69 -3.20
C LEU A 180 7.18 4.30 -4.58
N ALA A 181 7.41 5.60 -4.72
CA ALA A 181 7.14 6.39 -5.92
C ALA A 181 7.92 7.72 -5.88
N GLY A 182 7.65 8.63 -6.83
CA GLY A 182 8.22 9.98 -6.86
C GLY A 182 9.71 10.03 -7.22
N ASP A 183 10.40 11.08 -6.77
CA ASP A 183 11.79 11.35 -7.16
C ASP A 183 12.74 10.24 -6.73
N CYS A 184 12.55 9.60 -5.57
CA CYS A 184 13.40 8.49 -5.15
C CYS A 184 13.31 7.30 -6.11
N ALA A 185 12.14 7.11 -6.74
CA ALA A 185 11.86 6.04 -7.67
C ALA A 185 12.42 6.39 -9.06
N THR A 186 12.29 7.65 -9.48
CA THR A 186 12.89 8.16 -10.72
C THR A 186 14.41 8.11 -10.66
N MET A 187 15.01 8.64 -9.59
CA MET A 187 16.47 8.66 -9.38
C MET A 187 17.07 7.26 -9.24
N GLY A 188 16.33 6.30 -8.67
CA GLY A 188 16.78 4.90 -8.56
C GLY A 188 16.75 4.12 -9.87
N GLY A 189 16.03 4.61 -10.88
CA GLY A 189 15.81 3.89 -12.14
C GLY A 189 15.12 2.54 -11.91
N SER A 190 15.78 1.45 -12.32
CA SER A 190 15.31 0.08 -12.08
C SER A 190 15.74 -0.51 -10.74
N ASN A 191 16.52 0.22 -9.94
CA ASN A 191 16.97 -0.24 -8.64
C ASN A 191 15.91 0.00 -7.57
N ASP A 192 15.71 -0.98 -6.71
CA ASP A 192 14.97 -0.75 -5.47
C ASP A 192 15.86 0.08 -4.52
N SER A 193 15.28 1.15 -3.96
CA SER A 193 16.00 2.06 -3.08
C SER A 193 15.39 2.11 -1.68
N LEU A 194 16.28 2.32 -0.71
CA LEU A 194 16.02 2.37 0.71
C LEU A 194 16.69 3.61 1.29
N TRP A 195 15.94 4.48 1.95
CA TRP A 195 16.53 5.52 2.79
C TRP A 195 16.93 4.90 4.13
N LEU A 196 18.17 5.13 4.57
CA LEU A 196 18.62 4.79 5.92
C LEU A 196 19.03 6.08 6.63
N GLU A 197 18.54 6.27 7.85
CA GLU A 197 18.68 7.51 8.60
C GLU A 197 19.07 7.28 10.06
N ARG A 198 19.80 8.22 10.63
CA ARG A 198 19.92 8.45 12.07
C ARG A 198 19.86 9.94 12.37
N ASN A 199 19.06 10.32 13.37
CA ASN A 199 18.95 11.72 13.83
C ASN A 199 18.70 12.72 12.67
N GLN A 200 17.73 12.44 11.79
CA GLN A 200 17.39 13.30 10.64
C GLN A 200 18.50 13.47 9.60
N ARG A 201 19.54 12.63 9.66
CA ARG A 201 20.61 12.56 8.66
C ARG A 201 20.59 11.17 8.05
N GLY A 202 20.24 11.11 6.79
CA GLY A 202 20.18 9.85 6.06
C GLY A 202 20.84 9.94 4.70
N ALA A 203 20.89 8.78 4.05
CA ALA A 203 21.37 8.63 2.70
C ALA A 203 20.55 7.56 1.98
N PRO A 204 20.43 7.64 0.65
CA PRO A 204 19.85 6.57 -0.12
C PRO A 204 20.83 5.39 -0.22
N PHE A 205 20.27 4.19 -0.19
CA PHE A 205 20.94 2.93 -0.45
C PHE A 205 20.18 2.18 -1.54
N ILE A 206 20.88 1.35 -2.29
CA ILE A 206 20.27 0.41 -3.22
C ILE A 206 20.14 -0.94 -2.52
N ILE A 207 18.99 -1.58 -2.65
CA ILE A 207 18.75 -2.90 -2.09
C ILE A 207 18.52 -3.95 -3.17
N LYS A 208 18.91 -5.18 -2.88
CA LYS A 208 18.48 -6.36 -3.62
C LYS A 208 17.97 -7.38 -2.63
N ARG A 209 16.71 -7.76 -2.75
CA ARG A 209 16.09 -8.78 -1.90
C ARG A 209 15.81 -10.02 -2.73
N ASP A 210 16.25 -11.17 -2.23
CA ASP A 210 15.96 -12.48 -2.81
C ASP A 210 15.53 -13.40 -1.67
N GLY A 211 14.20 -13.57 -1.53
CA GLY A 211 13.60 -14.29 -0.42
C GLY A 211 14.08 -13.78 0.94
N ASP A 212 14.83 -14.62 1.62
CA ASP A 212 15.38 -14.40 2.97
C ASP A 212 16.75 -13.73 2.97
N LYS A 213 17.28 -13.34 1.81
CA LYS A 213 18.54 -12.61 1.69
C LYS A 213 18.30 -11.16 1.27
N LEU A 214 18.92 -10.23 2.00
CA LEU A 214 18.92 -8.80 1.69
C LEU A 214 20.35 -8.30 1.52
N GLU A 215 20.66 -7.75 0.36
CA GLU A 215 21.92 -7.06 0.09
C GLU A 215 21.69 -5.55 0.05
N ILE A 216 22.49 -4.80 0.79
CA ILE A 216 22.39 -3.34 0.88
C ILE A 216 23.69 -2.73 0.35
N PHE A 217 23.56 -1.86 -0.64
CA PHE A 217 24.66 -1.21 -1.35
C PHE A 217 24.60 0.29 -1.11
N GLN A 218 25.77 0.92 -0.99
CA GLN A 218 25.87 2.37 -1.06
C GLN A 218 25.28 2.84 -2.39
N ALA A 219 24.41 3.84 -2.39
CA ALA A 219 23.98 4.49 -3.61
C ALA A 219 25.08 5.44 -4.10
N VAL A 220 25.39 5.39 -5.40
CA VAL A 220 26.35 6.28 -6.05
C VAL A 220 25.63 7.02 -7.16
N ASN A 221 25.71 8.35 -7.16
CA ASN A 221 25.20 9.17 -8.24
C ASN A 221 26.13 9.08 -9.45
N ARG A 222 25.58 8.71 -10.61
CA ARG A 222 26.28 8.61 -11.90
C ARG A 222 25.93 9.74 -12.88
N ALA A 223 25.00 10.62 -12.51
CA ALA A 223 24.62 11.76 -13.31
C ALA A 223 25.78 12.77 -13.43
N GLN A 224 25.78 13.56 -14.50
CA GLN A 224 26.68 14.70 -14.60
C GLN A 224 26.30 15.79 -13.58
N PRO A 225 27.19 16.75 -13.29
CA PRO A 225 26.80 17.95 -12.56
C PRO A 225 25.59 18.61 -13.22
N ASP A 226 24.66 19.10 -12.40
CA ASP A 226 23.41 19.76 -12.79
C ASP A 226 22.34 18.87 -13.46
N ASP A 227 22.63 17.59 -13.70
CA ASP A 227 21.62 16.59 -14.11
C ASP A 227 20.85 16.05 -12.90
N MET A 228 19.64 15.55 -13.15
CA MET A 228 18.89 14.78 -12.16
C MET A 228 19.71 13.57 -11.70
N PRO A 229 19.82 13.30 -10.38
CA PRO A 229 20.63 12.18 -9.89
C PRO A 229 20.21 10.84 -10.48
N GLU A 230 21.19 10.03 -10.86
CA GLU A 230 21.01 8.65 -11.32
C GLU A 230 21.74 7.72 -10.35
N LEU A 231 20.98 7.13 -9.43
CA LEU A 231 21.49 6.32 -8.33
C LEU A 231 21.68 4.87 -8.76
N ALA A 232 22.93 4.40 -8.70
CA ALA A 232 23.28 3.02 -8.96
C ALA A 232 23.89 2.35 -7.73
N ALA A 233 23.83 1.01 -7.70
CA ALA A 233 24.51 0.22 -6.68
C ALA A 233 26.04 0.41 -6.77
N GLY A 234 26.62 0.91 -5.69
CA GLY A 234 28.06 0.99 -5.47
C GLY A 234 28.56 -0.17 -4.63
N LYS A 235 29.42 0.12 -3.63
CA LYS A 235 29.99 -0.89 -2.75
C LYS A 235 28.91 -1.51 -1.84
N ARG A 236 28.84 -2.84 -1.81
CA ARG A 236 28.00 -3.59 -0.85
C ARG A 236 28.44 -3.28 0.58
N GLN A 237 27.51 -2.82 1.40
CA GLN A 237 27.74 -2.45 2.79
C GLN A 237 27.34 -3.58 3.73
N TRP A 238 26.20 -4.24 3.44
CA TRP A 238 25.68 -5.34 4.25
C TRP A 238 25.10 -6.45 3.40
N VAL A 239 25.19 -7.66 3.95
CA VAL A 239 24.35 -8.81 3.57
C VAL A 239 23.67 -9.29 4.84
N LEU A 240 22.36 -9.43 4.77
CA LEU A 240 21.51 -9.87 5.86
C LEU A 240 20.75 -11.13 5.43
N GLU A 241 20.57 -12.05 6.37
CA GLU A 241 19.76 -13.26 6.19
C GLU A 241 18.65 -13.28 7.25
N ARG A 242 17.41 -13.56 6.84
CA ARG A 242 16.27 -13.64 7.74
C ARG A 242 16.50 -14.77 8.75
N SER A 243 16.22 -14.48 10.03
CA SER A 243 16.45 -15.40 11.16
C SER A 243 15.21 -16.20 11.56
#